data_AF-A0A6A1V2S9-F1
#
_entry.id   AF-A0A6A1V2S9-F1
#
_cell.length_a   1.000
_cell.length_b   1.000
_cell.length_c   1.000
_cell.angle_alpha   90.00
_cell.angle_beta   90.00
_cell.angle_gamma   90.00
#
_symmetry.space_group_name_H-M   'P 1'
#
loop_
_entity.id
_entity.type
_entity.pdbx_description
1 polymer ?
#
loop_
_entity_poly.entity_id
_entity_poly.type
_entity_poly.pdbx_seq_one_letter_code
_entity_poly.pdbx_strand_id
1 'polypeptide(L)'
;MTPFLLSLPRSNPSLLSPSLSSSPQNTQHHRVRFKPQASSSPQSHAKTTGVIVVGAGLAGLAAATHLNSQNIPFTLLEASDAVGGRVRTDVFQGFLLDRGFQIFITGYPEAQKLLDYPSLNLHKFYSGARIYYHGQFYTVSDPLRHFWDSLLSLANPIGSVLDKLLIASTRIRVLSKSDEQILTSEEFPTIHLLKRIGFSDSIIGRFFRPFFGGIFFDKELETTSRLFDFIFKCLALGENALPANGIGAIPQQLEARLPPDSISFNSKVVSIDFKESDSDSVPPSVMLENGDVFRSELGVIVAVEEPQAAKLLPSELVSKHQTAIKLYLKATQNNMFFATLRRIDKALGVVDRDSTAESFRLAVQWTHFISTTEPIDLMRSGV
;
A
#
# COMPACT_ATOMS: atom_id res chain seq x y z
N MET A 1 -7.78 40.86 -42.20
CA MET A 1 -7.43 42.10 -41.49
C MET A 1 -6.55 41.75 -40.30
N THR A 2 -5.27 42.11 -40.38
CA THR A 2 -4.32 42.20 -39.25
C THR A 2 -4.30 43.66 -38.75
N PRO A 3 -3.57 44.00 -37.68
CA PRO A 3 -3.80 43.60 -36.30
C PRO A 3 -3.90 44.85 -35.38
N PHE A 4 -3.92 44.69 -34.06
CA PHE A 4 -3.54 45.79 -33.15
C PHE A 4 -2.47 45.35 -32.15
N LEU A 5 -1.30 45.97 -32.29
CA LEU A 5 -0.21 46.01 -31.32
C LEU A 5 -0.47 47.16 -30.34
N LEU A 6 0.05 47.05 -29.11
CA LEU A 6 0.59 48.21 -28.40
C LEU A 6 1.68 47.79 -27.42
N SER A 7 2.67 48.67 -27.27
CA SER A 7 4.01 48.35 -26.76
C SER A 7 4.29 48.92 -25.36
N LEU A 8 5.38 48.42 -24.77
CA LEU A 8 6.06 48.91 -23.56
C LEU A 8 6.33 50.43 -23.58
N PRO A 9 6.73 50.99 -22.42
CA PRO A 9 8.15 51.37 -22.34
C PRO A 9 8.90 50.82 -21.11
N ARG A 10 10.22 50.71 -21.27
CA ARG A 10 11.20 50.41 -20.21
C ARG A 10 11.58 51.70 -19.46
N SER A 11 11.95 51.58 -18.18
CA SER A 11 12.95 52.46 -17.58
C SER A 11 13.60 51.84 -16.33
N ASN A 12 14.87 51.48 -16.47
CA ASN A 12 15.88 51.44 -15.40
C ASN A 12 16.83 52.61 -15.74
N PRO A 13 17.48 53.32 -14.77
CA PRO A 13 18.75 52.76 -14.26
C PRO A 13 19.25 53.24 -12.87
N SER A 14 20.24 52.47 -12.37
CA SER A 14 21.48 52.91 -11.69
C SER A 14 21.50 53.73 -10.38
N LEU A 15 22.19 53.12 -9.39
CA LEU A 15 23.32 53.67 -8.60
C LEU A 15 23.17 55.02 -7.88
N LEU A 16 23.41 55.01 -6.55
CA LEU A 16 24.41 55.88 -5.90
C LEU A 16 24.64 55.48 -4.43
N SER A 17 25.90 55.18 -4.10
CA SER A 17 26.40 55.11 -2.72
C SER A 17 26.99 56.47 -2.33
N PRO A 18 26.98 56.83 -1.04
CA PRO A 18 27.99 57.74 -0.48
C PRO A 18 28.86 57.01 0.53
N SER A 19 30.16 56.99 0.25
CA SER A 19 31.21 56.73 1.23
C SER A 19 31.29 57.85 2.26
N LEU A 20 31.45 57.53 3.55
CA LEU A 20 31.97 58.46 4.54
C LEU A 20 33.20 57.86 5.22
N SER A 21 34.33 58.53 5.01
CA SER A 21 35.63 58.21 5.58
C SER A 21 35.81 58.92 6.92
N SER A 22 36.15 58.19 7.99
CA SER A 22 36.81 58.78 9.15
C SER A 22 37.72 57.78 9.86
N SER A 23 38.93 58.23 10.16
CA SER A 23 39.94 57.57 10.98
C SER A 23 40.94 58.65 11.42
N PRO A 24 41.72 58.46 12.50
CA PRO A 24 41.61 57.44 13.55
C PRO A 24 41.47 58.07 14.95
N GLN A 25 40.97 57.31 15.94
CA GLN A 25 41.31 57.55 17.34
C GLN A 25 41.78 56.26 18.02
N ASN A 26 42.81 56.43 18.84
CA ASN A 26 43.67 55.40 19.37
C ASN A 26 43.20 55.00 20.78
N THR A 27 42.57 53.84 20.93
CA THR A 27 42.27 53.25 22.24
C THR A 27 42.91 51.87 22.36
N GLN A 28 43.86 51.76 23.29
CA GLN A 28 44.51 50.50 23.63
C GLN A 28 43.51 49.59 24.34
N HIS A 29 43.13 48.47 23.72
CA HIS A 29 42.41 47.39 24.41
C HIS A 29 43.07 46.03 24.17
N HIS A 30 43.04 45.23 25.24
CA HIS A 30 43.78 43.99 25.41
C HIS A 30 43.70 43.01 24.23
N ARG A 31 44.88 42.50 23.85
CA ARG A 31 45.05 41.43 22.88
C ARG A 31 44.54 40.09 23.44
N VAL A 32 43.23 39.88 23.40
CA VAL A 32 42.62 38.58 23.73
C VAL A 32 43.08 37.54 22.72
N ARG A 33 43.94 36.63 23.15
CA ARG A 33 44.44 35.52 22.34
C ARG A 33 43.34 34.47 22.23
N PHE A 34 42.48 34.61 21.23
CA PHE A 34 41.53 33.56 20.85
C PHE A 34 42.30 32.25 20.60
N LYS A 35 42.02 31.24 21.43
CA LYS A 35 42.32 29.85 21.07
C LYS A 35 41.39 29.49 19.91
N PRO A 36 41.86 28.81 18.85
CA PRO A 36 40.94 28.20 17.90
C PRO A 36 40.18 27.12 18.67
N GLN A 37 38.90 27.38 18.93
CA GLN A 37 38.00 26.37 19.48
C GLN A 37 37.79 25.36 18.36
N ALA A 38 38.20 24.10 18.58
CA ALA A 38 38.04 23.05 17.59
C ALA A 38 36.57 23.00 17.16
N SER A 39 36.34 22.96 15.85
CA SER A 39 35.00 22.85 15.28
C SER A 39 34.33 21.60 15.84
N SER A 40 33.37 21.79 16.75
CA SER A 40 32.47 20.74 17.16
C SER A 40 31.79 20.19 15.90
N SER A 41 31.93 18.89 15.67
CA SER A 41 31.02 18.16 14.80
C SER A 41 29.57 18.52 15.19
N PRO A 42 28.64 18.62 14.21
CA PRO A 42 27.25 18.92 14.53
C PRO A 42 26.71 17.82 15.44
N GLN A 43 26.50 18.14 16.71
CA GLN A 43 25.77 17.27 17.62
C GLN A 43 24.32 17.26 17.12
N SER A 44 23.87 16.12 16.59
CA SER A 44 22.47 15.95 16.22
C SER A 44 21.62 15.99 17.48
N HIS A 45 21.07 17.17 17.78
CA HIS A 45 20.05 17.29 18.81
C HIS A 45 18.84 16.45 18.36
N ALA A 46 18.58 15.37 19.10
CA ALA A 46 17.47 14.47 18.77
C ALA A 46 16.14 15.24 18.78
N LYS A 47 15.32 14.99 17.77
CA LYS A 47 14.01 15.64 17.63
C LYS A 47 12.99 14.92 18.51
N THR A 48 12.35 15.64 19.43
CA THR A 48 11.30 15.08 20.29
C THR A 48 9.92 15.36 19.71
N THR A 49 9.01 14.39 19.80
CA THR A 49 7.60 14.49 19.39
C THR A 49 6.71 13.66 20.31
N GLY A 50 5.39 13.80 20.21
CA GLY A 50 4.43 13.03 21.00
C GLY A 50 4.45 11.54 20.62
N VAL A 51 4.12 11.22 19.36
CA VAL A 51 4.13 9.85 18.80
C VAL A 51 5.02 9.80 17.55
N ILE A 52 5.83 8.76 17.39
CA ILE A 52 6.52 8.49 16.13
C ILE A 52 5.76 7.41 15.36
N VAL A 53 5.42 7.67 14.10
CA VAL A 53 4.79 6.69 13.20
C VAL A 53 5.79 6.26 12.14
N VAL A 54 6.08 4.97 12.01
CA VAL A 54 7.06 4.46 11.04
C VAL A 54 6.33 3.83 9.85
N GLY A 55 6.44 4.45 8.67
CA GLY A 55 5.86 4.03 7.40
C GLY A 55 4.60 4.80 6.99
N ALA A 56 4.62 5.44 5.82
CA ALA A 56 3.50 6.16 5.20
C ALA A 56 2.58 5.25 4.37
N GLY A 57 2.49 3.97 4.71
CA GLY A 57 1.44 3.10 4.16
C GLY A 57 0.05 3.48 4.69
N LEU A 58 -1.01 2.85 4.17
CA LEU A 58 -2.39 3.12 4.63
C LEU A 58 -2.56 3.02 6.16
N ALA A 59 -1.87 2.08 6.81
CA ALA A 59 -1.93 1.92 8.27
C ALA A 59 -1.33 3.12 9.02
N GLY A 60 -0.14 3.59 8.61
CA GLY A 60 0.51 4.75 9.24
C GLY A 60 -0.22 6.06 8.94
N LEU A 61 -0.75 6.22 7.73
CA LEU A 61 -1.59 7.38 7.37
C LEU A 61 -2.92 7.39 8.15
N ALA A 62 -3.55 6.23 8.36
CA ALA A 62 -4.76 6.12 9.18
C ALA A 62 -4.45 6.42 10.66
N ALA A 63 -3.34 5.91 11.19
CA ALA A 63 -2.87 6.23 12.54
C ALA A 63 -2.59 7.74 12.70
N ALA A 64 -1.84 8.35 11.78
CA ALA A 64 -1.59 9.79 11.76
C ALA A 64 -2.87 10.62 11.63
N THR A 65 -3.83 10.19 10.80
CA THR A 65 -5.15 10.84 10.67
C THR A 65 -5.91 10.79 11.99
N HIS A 66 -5.84 9.67 12.72
CA HIS A 66 -6.47 9.53 14.03
C HIS A 66 -5.77 10.42 15.07
N LEU A 67 -4.45 10.38 15.19
CA LEU A 67 -3.65 11.23 16.08
C LEU A 67 -3.91 12.72 15.83
N ASN A 68 -3.95 13.14 14.57
CA ASN A 68 -4.31 14.50 14.16
C ASN A 68 -5.72 14.88 14.63
N SER A 69 -6.71 13.99 14.48
CA SER A 69 -8.08 14.26 14.94
C SER A 69 -8.21 14.41 16.46
N GLN A 70 -7.26 13.85 17.23
CA GLN A 70 -7.16 14.00 18.69
C GLN A 70 -6.21 15.12 19.12
N ASN A 71 -5.62 15.88 18.18
CA ASN A 71 -4.58 16.89 18.42
C ASN A 71 -3.33 16.34 19.15
N ILE A 72 -3.02 15.06 18.98
CA ILE A 72 -1.82 14.44 19.56
C ILE A 72 -0.63 14.74 18.64
N PRO A 73 0.45 15.39 19.12
CA PRO A 73 1.62 15.67 18.30
C PRO A 73 2.26 14.38 17.78
N PHE A 74 2.60 14.34 16.50
CA PHE A 74 3.27 13.18 15.92
C PHE A 74 4.28 13.56 14.84
N THR A 75 5.18 12.63 14.53
CA THR A 75 6.02 12.68 13.33
C THR A 75 5.94 11.34 12.62
N LEU A 76 5.57 11.37 11.34
CA LEU A 76 5.55 10.19 10.49
C LEU A 76 6.86 10.13 9.69
N LEU A 77 7.55 8.99 9.74
CA LEU A 77 8.82 8.74 9.08
C LEU A 77 8.61 7.74 7.93
N GLU A 78 8.90 8.13 6.70
CA GLU A 78 8.79 7.27 5.51
C GLU A 78 10.14 7.13 4.81
N ALA A 79 10.52 5.90 4.47
CA ALA A 79 11.78 5.59 3.79
C ALA A 79 11.79 6.03 2.31
N SER A 80 10.63 6.06 1.68
CA SER A 80 10.41 6.43 0.28
C SER A 80 10.32 7.94 0.06
N ASP A 81 10.25 8.31 -1.22
CA ASP A 81 10.00 9.65 -1.76
C ASP A 81 8.56 10.16 -1.59
N ALA A 82 7.59 9.27 -1.33
CA ALA A 82 6.16 9.60 -1.28
C ALA A 82 5.35 8.55 -0.49
N VAL A 83 4.14 8.95 -0.08
CA VAL A 83 3.19 8.11 0.68
C VAL A 83 2.63 6.91 -0.10
N GLY A 84 1.91 6.04 0.61
CA GLY A 84 1.08 4.96 0.06
C GLY A 84 1.71 3.58 0.08
N GLY A 85 3.05 3.48 0.04
CA GLY A 85 3.78 2.22 0.07
C GLY A 85 3.35 1.25 -1.04
N ARG A 86 2.60 0.20 -0.67
CA ARG A 86 2.01 -0.76 -1.62
C ARG A 86 0.89 -0.16 -2.48
N VAL A 87 0.20 0.86 -1.97
CA VAL A 87 -0.95 1.53 -2.60
C VAL A 87 -0.46 2.79 -3.32
N ARG A 88 0.40 2.60 -4.32
CA ARG A 88 0.93 3.68 -5.17
C ARG A 88 0.54 3.45 -6.63
N THR A 89 0.42 4.55 -7.35
CA THR A 89 0.22 4.60 -8.80
C THR A 89 1.41 5.33 -9.41
N ASP A 90 2.09 4.69 -10.35
CA ASP A 90 3.17 5.31 -11.12
C ASP A 90 2.60 5.85 -12.45
N VAL A 91 3.08 7.00 -12.92
CA VAL A 91 2.68 7.56 -14.22
C VAL A 91 3.74 7.24 -15.27
N PHE A 92 3.37 6.50 -16.31
CA PHE A 92 4.29 6.11 -17.38
C PHE A 92 3.67 6.27 -18.77
N GLN A 93 4.22 7.16 -19.60
CA GLN A 93 3.75 7.43 -20.96
C GLN A 93 2.23 7.75 -21.06
N GLY A 94 1.68 8.45 -20.06
CA GLY A 94 0.25 8.75 -19.96
C GLY A 94 -0.64 7.63 -19.41
N PHE A 95 -0.06 6.46 -19.08
CA PHE A 95 -0.75 5.39 -18.37
C PHE A 95 -0.57 5.54 -16.86
N LEU A 96 -1.62 5.22 -16.11
CA LEU A 96 -1.60 5.04 -14.66
C LEU A 96 -1.31 3.56 -14.37
N LEU A 97 -0.20 3.29 -13.68
CA LEU A 97 0.28 1.95 -13.37
C LEU A 97 0.23 1.73 -11.86
N ASP A 98 -0.85 1.10 -11.40
CA ASP A 98 -1.00 0.71 -10.01
C ASP A 98 0.03 -0.36 -9.61
N ARG A 99 0.63 -0.22 -8.44
CA ARG A 99 1.71 -1.09 -7.94
C ARG A 99 1.18 -2.46 -7.45
N GLY A 100 0.82 -3.31 -8.40
CA GLY A 100 0.28 -4.65 -8.19
C GLY A 100 -1.18 -4.75 -8.62
N PHE A 101 -1.85 -5.87 -8.32
CA PHE A 101 -3.29 -5.99 -8.55
C PHE A 101 -4.05 -5.21 -7.48
N GLN A 102 -4.73 -4.15 -7.88
CA GLN A 102 -5.44 -3.23 -6.99
C GLN A 102 -6.91 -3.18 -7.40
N ILE A 103 -7.80 -3.44 -6.45
CA ILE A 103 -9.24 -3.20 -6.54
C ILE A 103 -9.69 -2.65 -5.19
N PHE A 104 -10.37 -1.51 -5.20
CA PHE A 104 -10.99 -0.95 -4.01
C PHE A 104 -12.41 -1.50 -3.85
N ILE A 105 -12.74 -2.05 -2.68
CA ILE A 105 -14.09 -2.51 -2.35
C ILE A 105 -14.75 -1.42 -1.50
N THR A 106 -15.78 -0.76 -2.02
CA THR A 106 -16.39 0.40 -1.34
C THR A 106 -17.16 0.03 -0.06
N GLY A 107 -17.25 -1.27 0.27
CA GLY A 107 -17.91 -1.83 1.44
C GLY A 107 -17.02 -1.96 2.67
N TYR A 108 -15.73 -1.61 2.59
CA TYR A 108 -14.84 -1.61 3.75
C TYR A 108 -15.25 -0.52 4.76
N PRO A 109 -15.61 -0.87 6.02
CA PRO A 109 -16.16 0.09 6.98
C PRO A 109 -15.16 1.19 7.36
N GLU A 110 -13.90 0.86 7.60
CA GLU A 110 -12.86 1.87 7.90
C GLU A 110 -12.59 2.80 6.72
N ALA A 111 -12.71 2.31 5.49
CA ALA A 111 -12.57 3.16 4.31
C ALA A 111 -13.75 4.12 4.15
N GLN A 112 -14.97 3.71 4.52
CA GLN A 112 -16.14 4.60 4.55
C GLN A 112 -16.05 5.69 5.62
N LYS A 113 -15.40 5.40 6.76
CA LYS A 113 -15.14 6.39 7.83
C LYS A 113 -14.02 7.37 7.45
N LEU A 114 -12.95 6.86 6.83
CA LEU A 114 -11.73 7.64 6.60
C LEU A 114 -11.70 8.36 5.25
N LEU A 115 -12.38 7.88 4.21
CA LEU A 115 -12.23 8.42 2.85
C LEU A 115 -13.47 9.18 2.37
N ASP A 116 -13.23 10.22 1.59
CA ASP A 116 -14.27 10.94 0.84
C ASP A 116 -14.38 10.31 -0.56
N TYR A 117 -15.35 9.40 -0.73
CA TYR A 117 -15.56 8.68 -2.00
C TYR A 117 -15.94 9.60 -3.18
N PRO A 118 -16.82 10.61 -3.03
CA PRO A 118 -17.04 11.63 -4.04
C PRO A 118 -15.77 12.23 -4.65
N SER A 119 -14.81 12.72 -3.84
CA SER A 119 -13.59 13.34 -4.39
C SER A 119 -12.58 12.34 -4.97
N LEU A 120 -12.67 11.04 -4.64
CA LEU A 120 -11.91 9.98 -5.32
C LEU A 120 -12.43 9.68 -6.74
N ASN A 121 -13.64 10.13 -7.09
CA ASN A 121 -14.31 9.88 -8.37
C ASN A 121 -14.24 8.40 -8.79
N LEU A 122 -14.81 7.52 -7.94
CA LEU A 122 -14.67 6.07 -8.05
C LEU A 122 -15.35 5.51 -9.32
N HIS A 123 -14.54 4.95 -10.21
CA HIS A 123 -14.97 4.23 -11.40
C HIS A 123 -15.24 2.77 -11.05
N LYS A 124 -16.51 2.36 -11.17
CA LYS A 124 -16.97 1.02 -10.78
C LYS A 124 -16.71 -0.01 -11.89
N PHE A 125 -16.27 -1.20 -11.50
CA PHE A 125 -16.31 -2.38 -12.35
C PHE A 125 -17.73 -2.97 -12.40
N TYR A 126 -17.99 -3.83 -13.39
CA TYR A 126 -19.19 -4.66 -13.40
C TYR A 126 -19.19 -5.60 -12.20
N SER A 127 -20.32 -5.69 -11.49
CA SER A 127 -20.42 -6.40 -10.20
C SER A 127 -20.59 -7.92 -10.43
N GLY A 128 -19.48 -8.57 -10.78
CA GLY A 128 -19.38 -10.01 -11.05
C GLY A 128 -17.95 -10.45 -11.43
N ALA A 129 -17.82 -11.69 -11.87
CA ALA A 129 -16.57 -12.29 -12.36
C ALA A 129 -16.79 -12.96 -13.72
N ARG A 130 -15.78 -12.91 -14.60
CA ARG A 130 -15.72 -13.75 -15.82
C ARG A 130 -14.69 -14.85 -15.61
N ILE A 131 -15.14 -16.09 -15.62
CA ILE A 131 -14.35 -17.27 -15.34
C ILE A 131 -14.07 -18.00 -16.64
N TYR A 132 -12.78 -18.21 -16.94
CA TYR A 132 -12.37 -18.97 -18.11
C TYR A 132 -12.33 -20.46 -17.79
N TYR A 133 -13.13 -21.25 -18.50
CA TYR A 133 -13.27 -22.70 -18.27
C TYR A 133 -13.56 -23.41 -19.61
N HIS A 134 -12.86 -24.51 -19.90
CA HIS A 134 -13.00 -25.30 -21.16
C HIS A 134 -13.09 -24.47 -22.45
N GLY A 135 -12.17 -23.51 -22.63
CA GLY A 135 -12.10 -22.73 -23.88
C GLY A 135 -13.02 -21.51 -23.95
N GLN A 136 -13.89 -21.29 -22.96
CA GLN A 136 -14.92 -20.24 -22.98
C GLN A 136 -14.93 -19.41 -21.69
N PHE A 137 -15.47 -18.19 -21.75
CA PHE A 137 -15.69 -17.33 -20.59
C PHE A 137 -17.14 -17.40 -20.13
N TYR A 138 -17.36 -17.75 -18.86
CA TYR A 138 -18.66 -17.73 -18.20
C TYR A 138 -18.75 -16.57 -17.22
N THR A 139 -19.83 -15.80 -17.30
CA THR A 139 -20.11 -14.72 -16.33
C THR A 139 -20.81 -15.30 -15.10
N VAL A 140 -20.37 -14.88 -13.92
CA VAL A 140 -21.06 -15.02 -12.63
C VAL A 140 -21.32 -13.60 -12.13
N SER A 141 -22.56 -13.15 -12.16
CA SER A 141 -22.96 -11.79 -11.74
C SER A 141 -23.57 -11.79 -10.34
N ASP A 142 -23.59 -10.63 -9.68
CA ASP A 142 -24.33 -10.43 -8.43
C ASP A 142 -25.85 -10.53 -8.71
N PRO A 143 -26.58 -11.50 -8.12
CA PRO A 143 -28.02 -11.70 -8.37
C PRO A 143 -28.90 -10.52 -7.97
N LEU A 144 -28.47 -9.68 -7.03
CA LEU A 144 -29.25 -8.54 -6.54
C LEU A 144 -29.00 -7.25 -7.33
N ARG A 145 -27.82 -7.12 -7.94
CA ARG A 145 -27.45 -5.96 -8.78
C ARG A 145 -27.73 -6.18 -10.27
N HIS A 146 -27.60 -7.42 -10.73
CA HIS A 146 -27.75 -7.82 -12.13
C HIS A 146 -28.66 -9.05 -12.23
N PHE A 147 -29.90 -8.92 -11.73
CA PHE A 147 -30.87 -10.01 -11.62
C PHE A 147 -31.10 -10.78 -12.94
N TRP A 148 -31.27 -10.08 -14.06
CA TRP A 148 -31.47 -10.70 -15.38
C TRP A 148 -30.23 -11.46 -15.88
N ASP A 149 -29.03 -10.88 -15.75
CA ASP A 149 -27.78 -11.55 -16.09
C ASP A 149 -27.55 -12.78 -15.20
N SER A 150 -27.91 -12.69 -13.92
CA SER A 150 -27.81 -13.79 -12.97
C SER A 150 -28.77 -14.93 -13.31
N LEU A 151 -29.98 -14.62 -13.78
CA LEU A 151 -30.96 -15.61 -14.22
C LEU A 151 -30.43 -16.37 -15.44
N LEU A 152 -29.85 -15.67 -16.42
CA LEU A 152 -29.18 -16.27 -17.58
C LEU A 152 -27.94 -17.09 -17.17
N SER A 153 -27.24 -16.68 -16.10
CA SER A 153 -26.09 -17.41 -15.55
C SER A 153 -26.47 -18.71 -14.80
N LEU A 154 -27.76 -18.97 -14.51
CA LEU A 154 -28.17 -20.17 -13.76
C LEU A 154 -27.75 -21.47 -14.45
N ALA A 155 -27.69 -21.49 -15.78
CA ALA A 155 -27.24 -22.64 -16.58
C ALA A 155 -25.71 -22.74 -16.76
N ASN A 156 -24.91 -21.82 -16.20
CA ASN A 156 -23.45 -21.87 -16.36
C ASN A 156 -22.81 -23.06 -15.62
N PRO A 157 -21.72 -23.68 -16.15
CA PRO A 157 -21.08 -24.86 -15.58
C PRO A 157 -20.15 -24.55 -14.39
N ILE A 158 -20.22 -23.35 -13.81
CA ILE A 158 -19.32 -22.94 -12.71
C ILE A 158 -19.75 -23.57 -11.39
N GLY A 159 -21.06 -23.68 -11.16
CA GLY A 159 -21.64 -24.33 -9.98
C GLY A 159 -23.08 -24.75 -10.24
N SER A 160 -23.59 -25.65 -9.41
CA SER A 160 -24.97 -26.12 -9.47
C SER A 160 -25.99 -25.03 -9.09
N VAL A 161 -27.28 -25.29 -9.30
CA VAL A 161 -28.36 -24.42 -8.80
C VAL A 161 -28.33 -24.37 -7.26
N LEU A 162 -28.02 -25.49 -6.60
CA LEU A 162 -27.88 -25.55 -5.13
C LEU A 162 -26.75 -24.64 -4.66
N ASP A 163 -25.59 -24.64 -5.33
CA ASP A 163 -24.47 -23.74 -5.00
C ASP A 163 -24.87 -22.26 -5.08
N LYS A 164 -25.75 -21.90 -6.01
CA LYS A 164 -26.23 -20.51 -6.19
C LYS A 164 -27.20 -20.12 -5.05
N LEU A 165 -28.02 -21.05 -4.56
CA LEU A 165 -28.81 -20.88 -3.34
C LEU A 165 -27.93 -20.79 -2.08
N LEU A 166 -26.85 -21.58 -2.00
CA LEU A 166 -25.87 -21.51 -0.92
C LEU A 166 -25.08 -20.19 -0.91
N ILE A 167 -24.78 -19.59 -2.07
CA ILE A 167 -24.25 -18.23 -2.18
C ILE A 167 -25.24 -17.21 -1.60
N ALA A 168 -26.52 -17.29 -1.96
CA ALA A 168 -27.55 -16.38 -1.45
C ALA A 168 -27.74 -16.52 0.07
N SER A 169 -27.81 -17.76 0.58
CA SER A 169 -27.84 -18.08 2.01
C SER A 169 -26.60 -17.54 2.73
N THR A 170 -25.41 -17.74 2.17
CA THR A 170 -24.15 -17.22 2.71
C THR A 170 -24.15 -15.70 2.78
N ARG A 171 -24.68 -15.01 1.76
CA ARG A 171 -24.84 -13.55 1.77
C ARG A 171 -25.73 -13.09 2.91
N ILE A 172 -26.91 -13.71 3.09
CA ILE A 172 -27.84 -13.37 4.18
C ILE A 172 -27.14 -13.60 5.54
N ARG A 173 -26.46 -14.74 5.72
CA ARG A 173 -25.73 -15.13 6.94
C ARG A 173 -24.63 -14.15 7.36
N VAL A 174 -23.90 -13.55 6.42
CA VAL A 174 -22.85 -12.58 6.75
C VAL A 174 -23.40 -11.15 6.89
N LEU A 175 -24.45 -10.79 6.13
CA LEU A 175 -25.12 -9.50 6.26
C LEU A 175 -25.90 -9.37 7.57
N SER A 176 -26.38 -10.48 8.16
CA SER A 176 -27.09 -10.48 9.44
C SER A 176 -26.20 -10.40 10.69
N LYS A 177 -24.88 -10.23 10.53
CA LYS A 177 -23.90 -10.13 11.63
C LYS A 177 -23.19 -8.78 11.64
N SER A 178 -22.80 -8.29 12.81
CA SER A 178 -21.85 -7.17 12.91
C SER A 178 -20.44 -7.61 12.47
N ASP A 179 -19.57 -6.66 12.14
CA ASP A 179 -18.18 -6.97 11.75
C ASP A 179 -17.41 -7.58 12.94
N GLU A 180 -17.64 -7.06 14.14
CA GLU A 180 -17.11 -7.61 15.40
C GLU A 180 -17.55 -9.07 15.60
N GLN A 181 -18.82 -9.41 15.39
CA GLN A 181 -19.33 -10.79 15.49
C GLN A 181 -18.72 -11.75 14.45
N ILE A 182 -18.25 -11.23 13.31
CA ILE A 182 -17.52 -12.02 12.31
C ILE A 182 -16.06 -12.19 12.74
N LEU A 183 -15.40 -11.11 13.15
CA LEU A 183 -13.99 -11.11 13.52
C LEU A 183 -13.70 -11.85 14.85
N THR A 184 -14.71 -12.00 15.71
CA THR A 184 -14.60 -12.73 16.99
C THR A 184 -15.17 -14.15 16.97
N SER A 185 -15.76 -14.61 15.85
CA SER A 185 -16.37 -15.95 15.78
C SER A 185 -15.35 -17.08 15.95
N GLU A 186 -15.79 -18.33 16.10
CA GLU A 186 -14.90 -19.49 15.98
C GLU A 186 -14.14 -19.45 14.63
N GLU A 187 -12.85 -19.79 14.66
CA GLU A 187 -11.96 -19.74 13.49
C GLU A 187 -11.65 -21.13 12.95
N PHE A 188 -11.69 -21.27 11.63
CA PHE A 188 -11.34 -22.49 10.92
C PHE A 188 -10.91 -22.13 9.48
N PRO A 189 -10.17 -23.00 8.77
CA PRO A 189 -9.78 -22.73 7.39
C PRO A 189 -10.99 -22.50 6.47
N THR A 190 -10.87 -21.56 5.52
CA THR A 190 -11.95 -21.23 4.57
C THR A 190 -12.41 -22.45 3.77
N ILE A 191 -11.49 -23.36 3.38
CA ILE A 191 -11.88 -24.62 2.71
C ILE A 191 -12.77 -25.51 3.58
N HIS A 192 -12.57 -25.51 4.91
CA HIS A 192 -13.45 -26.22 5.85
C HIS A 192 -14.80 -25.52 6.00
N LEU A 193 -14.86 -24.18 5.97
CA LEU A 193 -16.12 -23.42 5.94
C LEU A 193 -16.96 -23.77 4.71
N LEU A 194 -16.36 -23.71 3.52
CA LEU A 194 -17.07 -23.95 2.26
C LEU A 194 -17.65 -25.37 2.20
N LYS A 195 -16.87 -26.37 2.63
CA LYS A 195 -17.32 -27.77 2.73
C LYS A 195 -18.41 -27.95 3.79
N ARG A 196 -18.31 -27.28 4.96
CA ARG A 196 -19.33 -27.32 6.02
C ARG A 196 -20.66 -26.67 5.60
N ILE A 197 -20.63 -25.64 4.75
CA ILE A 197 -21.83 -25.04 4.14
C ILE A 197 -22.50 -26.00 3.13
N GLY A 198 -21.75 -26.96 2.57
CA GLY A 198 -22.23 -27.91 1.57
C GLY A 198 -22.02 -27.46 0.12
N PHE A 199 -21.11 -26.51 -0.14
CA PHE A 199 -20.74 -26.15 -1.51
C PHE A 199 -20.09 -27.34 -2.23
N SER A 200 -20.42 -27.51 -3.51
CA SER A 200 -19.84 -28.56 -4.34
C SER A 200 -18.36 -28.32 -4.66
N ASP A 201 -17.60 -29.40 -4.82
CA ASP A 201 -16.20 -29.31 -5.29
C ASP A 201 -16.08 -28.59 -6.64
N SER A 202 -17.14 -28.60 -7.46
CA SER A 202 -17.22 -27.82 -8.70
C SER A 202 -17.11 -26.31 -8.42
N ILE A 203 -17.97 -25.74 -7.59
CA ILE A 203 -17.92 -24.29 -7.33
C ILE A 203 -16.71 -23.90 -6.48
N ILE A 204 -16.29 -24.79 -5.57
CA ILE A 204 -15.05 -24.60 -4.79
C ILE A 204 -13.86 -24.48 -5.75
N GLY A 205 -13.69 -25.43 -6.68
CA GLY A 205 -12.58 -25.44 -7.63
C GLY A 205 -12.66 -24.39 -8.73
N ARG A 206 -13.86 -24.04 -9.22
CA ARG A 206 -14.07 -23.17 -10.40
C ARG A 206 -14.30 -21.70 -10.04
N PHE A 207 -14.76 -21.38 -8.83
CA PHE A 207 -15.03 -20.02 -8.39
C PHE A 207 -14.27 -19.65 -7.11
N PHE A 208 -14.54 -20.32 -5.99
CA PHE A 208 -13.98 -19.88 -4.69
C PHE A 208 -12.45 -19.94 -4.67
N ARG A 209 -11.86 -21.06 -5.10
CA ARG A 209 -10.40 -21.24 -5.14
C ARG A 209 -9.68 -20.23 -6.04
N PRO A 210 -10.05 -20.01 -7.31
CA PRO A 210 -9.39 -18.99 -8.13
C PRO A 210 -9.69 -17.55 -7.70
N PHE A 211 -10.88 -17.25 -7.18
CA PHE A 211 -11.26 -15.88 -6.79
C PHE A 211 -10.73 -15.49 -5.41
N PHE A 212 -11.12 -16.21 -4.35
CA PHE A 212 -10.63 -15.93 -3.00
C PHE A 212 -9.17 -16.31 -2.82
N GLY A 213 -8.66 -17.33 -3.52
CA GLY A 213 -7.22 -17.59 -3.54
C GLY A 213 -6.41 -16.55 -4.31
N GLY A 214 -7.05 -15.75 -5.16
CA GLY A 214 -6.46 -14.52 -5.73
C GLY A 214 -6.47 -13.36 -4.74
N ILE A 215 -7.53 -13.19 -3.95
CA ILE A 215 -7.65 -12.13 -2.93
C ILE A 215 -6.72 -12.39 -1.72
N PHE A 216 -6.64 -13.63 -1.26
CA PHE A 216 -5.83 -14.06 -0.10
C PHE A 216 -4.42 -14.53 -0.46
N PHE A 217 -4.11 -14.61 -1.77
CA PHE A 217 -2.88 -15.23 -2.30
C PHE A 217 -2.64 -16.67 -1.81
N ASP A 218 -3.73 -17.37 -1.48
CA ASP A 218 -3.77 -18.69 -0.85
C ASP A 218 -4.66 -19.63 -1.68
N LYS A 219 -4.02 -20.53 -2.42
CA LYS A 219 -4.69 -21.46 -3.35
C LYS A 219 -5.40 -22.62 -2.67
N GLU A 220 -5.06 -22.94 -1.42
CA GLU A 220 -5.71 -24.04 -0.70
C GLU A 220 -6.88 -23.56 0.18
N LEU A 221 -7.00 -22.23 0.36
CA LEU A 221 -8.01 -21.57 1.19
C LEU A 221 -7.87 -21.98 2.67
N GLU A 222 -6.62 -22.03 3.15
CA GLU A 222 -6.26 -22.20 4.56
C GLU A 222 -6.57 -20.95 5.40
N THR A 223 -6.62 -19.78 4.75
CA THR A 223 -7.00 -18.47 5.28
C THR A 223 -8.28 -18.53 6.12
N THR A 224 -8.33 -17.73 7.18
CA THR A 224 -9.34 -17.80 8.23
C THR A 224 -10.78 -17.61 7.72
N SER A 225 -11.71 -18.40 8.25
CA SER A 225 -13.16 -18.28 8.00
C SER A 225 -13.70 -16.88 8.33
N ARG A 226 -13.13 -16.24 9.35
CA ARG A 226 -13.40 -14.85 9.75
C ARG A 226 -13.10 -13.86 8.62
N LEU A 227 -11.90 -13.95 8.02
CA LEU A 227 -11.51 -13.08 6.93
C LEU A 227 -12.34 -13.36 5.66
N PHE A 228 -12.65 -14.63 5.38
CA PHE A 228 -13.60 -14.96 4.31
C PHE A 228 -14.97 -14.32 4.51
N ASP A 229 -15.60 -14.50 5.67
CA ASP A 229 -16.92 -13.93 5.94
C ASP A 229 -16.90 -12.39 5.88
N PHE A 230 -15.83 -11.75 6.38
CA PHE A 230 -15.66 -10.30 6.34
C PHE A 230 -15.50 -9.77 4.91
N ILE A 231 -14.63 -10.37 4.08
CA ILE A 231 -14.45 -9.96 2.68
C ILE A 231 -15.71 -10.27 1.84
N PHE A 232 -16.35 -11.42 2.07
CA PHE A 232 -17.62 -11.76 1.41
C PHE A 232 -18.71 -10.73 1.75
N LYS A 233 -18.78 -10.27 3.01
CA LYS A 233 -19.68 -9.18 3.43
C LYS A 233 -19.33 -7.86 2.76
N CYS A 234 -18.04 -7.48 2.69
CA CYS A 234 -17.59 -6.26 2.02
C CYS A 234 -17.96 -6.25 0.52
N LEU A 235 -17.80 -7.38 -0.18
CA LEU A 235 -18.22 -7.57 -1.58
C LEU A 235 -19.75 -7.53 -1.75
N ALA A 236 -20.49 -8.03 -0.76
CA ALA A 236 -21.95 -8.03 -0.75
C ALA A 236 -22.56 -6.64 -0.49
N LEU A 237 -21.87 -5.77 0.25
CA LEU A 237 -22.29 -4.40 0.57
C LEU A 237 -21.77 -3.37 -0.44
N GLY A 238 -20.51 -3.50 -0.84
CA GLY A 238 -19.78 -2.52 -1.65
C GLY A 238 -19.68 -2.89 -3.12
N GLU A 239 -19.31 -1.90 -3.94
CA GLU A 239 -18.91 -2.12 -5.33
C GLU A 239 -17.40 -2.33 -5.42
N ASN A 240 -16.95 -3.01 -6.48
CA ASN A 240 -15.54 -3.04 -6.86
C ASN A 240 -15.25 -1.81 -7.72
N ALA A 241 -14.22 -1.02 -7.39
CA ALA A 241 -13.90 0.22 -8.07
C ALA A 241 -12.39 0.54 -8.10
N LEU A 242 -12.03 1.56 -8.87
CA LEU A 242 -10.76 2.28 -8.77
C LEU A 242 -11.03 3.80 -8.71
N PRO A 243 -10.22 4.60 -7.98
CA PRO A 243 -10.23 6.06 -8.12
C PRO A 243 -9.85 6.48 -9.54
N ALA A 244 -10.37 7.62 -10.00
CA ALA A 244 -10.10 8.12 -11.36
C ALA A 244 -8.60 8.33 -11.66
N ASN A 245 -7.82 8.66 -10.61
CA ASN A 245 -6.38 8.92 -10.69
C ASN A 245 -5.53 7.72 -10.22
N GLY A 246 -6.08 6.50 -10.26
CA GLY A 246 -5.42 5.27 -9.78
C GLY A 246 -5.49 5.09 -8.27
N ILE A 247 -5.07 3.93 -7.76
CA ILE A 247 -5.23 3.60 -6.33
C ILE A 247 -4.48 4.56 -5.40
N GLY A 248 -3.39 5.18 -5.88
CA GLY A 248 -2.56 6.14 -5.14
C GLY A 248 -3.32 7.39 -4.67
N ALA A 249 -4.47 7.70 -5.28
CA ALA A 249 -5.36 8.77 -4.82
C ALA A 249 -5.85 8.57 -3.38
N ILE A 250 -5.94 7.32 -2.90
CA ILE A 250 -6.39 7.00 -1.54
C ILE A 250 -5.40 7.51 -0.48
N PRO A 251 -4.11 7.11 -0.46
CA PRO A 251 -3.15 7.64 0.51
C PRO A 251 -2.87 9.14 0.32
N GLN A 252 -2.92 9.66 -0.91
CA GLN A 252 -2.80 11.10 -1.17
C GLN A 252 -3.94 11.91 -0.52
N GLN A 253 -5.17 11.37 -0.52
CA GLN A 253 -6.30 11.99 0.17
C GLN A 253 -6.13 11.99 1.70
N LEU A 254 -5.46 10.98 2.28
CA LEU A 254 -5.16 10.94 3.71
C LEU A 254 -4.02 11.91 4.06
N GLU A 255 -2.94 11.91 3.28
CA GLU A 255 -1.82 12.85 3.39
C GLU A 255 -2.29 14.31 3.39
N ALA A 256 -3.17 14.68 2.46
CA ALA A 256 -3.70 16.05 2.32
C ALA A 256 -4.53 16.55 3.54
N ARG A 257 -4.79 15.70 4.54
CA ARG A 257 -5.49 16.06 5.79
C ARG A 257 -4.55 16.17 6.99
N LEU A 258 -3.28 15.83 6.84
CA LEU A 258 -2.28 15.92 7.91
C LEU A 258 -1.65 17.32 7.92
N PRO A 259 -1.08 17.77 9.06
CA PRO A 259 -0.41 19.05 9.13
C PRO A 259 0.79 19.11 8.16
N PRO A 260 1.12 20.29 7.60
CA PRO A 260 2.40 20.50 6.92
C PRO A 260 3.56 20.04 7.81
N ASP A 261 4.60 19.48 7.19
CA ASP A 261 5.82 18.96 7.83
C ASP A 261 5.61 17.82 8.84
N SER A 262 4.40 17.26 9.00
CA SER A 262 4.18 16.10 9.88
C SER A 262 4.71 14.78 9.31
N ILE A 263 5.10 14.75 8.03
CA ILE A 263 5.71 13.61 7.34
C ILE A 263 7.14 13.98 6.93
N SER A 264 8.11 13.14 7.31
CA SER A 264 9.49 13.19 6.81
C SER A 264 9.72 12.03 5.84
N PHE A 265 9.90 12.36 4.56
CA PHE A 265 10.26 11.41 3.49
C PHE A 265 11.77 11.13 3.49
N ASN A 266 12.19 10.10 2.74
CA ASN A 266 13.59 9.62 2.67
C ASN A 266 14.22 9.36 4.07
N SER A 267 13.38 9.11 5.06
CA SER A 267 13.71 9.00 6.49
C SER A 267 13.60 7.54 6.92
N LYS A 268 14.51 6.72 6.37
CA LYS A 268 14.53 5.27 6.59
C LYS A 268 14.98 4.97 8.03
N VAL A 269 14.06 4.42 8.81
CA VAL A 269 14.32 3.92 10.17
C VAL A 269 15.16 2.64 10.11
N VAL A 270 16.20 2.56 10.95
CA VAL A 270 17.12 1.41 11.02
C VAL A 270 17.10 0.68 12.37
N SER A 271 16.71 1.34 13.46
CA SER A 271 16.44 0.69 14.75
C SER A 271 15.40 1.46 15.57
N ILE A 272 14.76 0.77 16.50
CA ILE A 272 13.89 1.34 17.54
C ILE A 272 14.36 0.79 18.88
N ASP A 273 14.82 1.69 19.76
CA ASP A 273 15.29 1.33 21.10
C ASP A 273 14.17 1.52 22.11
N PHE A 274 13.61 0.38 22.56
CA PHE A 274 12.75 0.30 23.73
C PHE A 274 13.60 -0.14 24.92
N LYS A 275 14.12 0.81 25.71
CA LYS A 275 14.90 0.47 26.91
C LYS A 275 13.99 0.09 28.06
N GLU A 276 13.70 -1.20 28.19
CA GLU A 276 13.22 -1.80 29.43
C GLU A 276 14.35 -1.80 30.48
N SER A 277 14.17 -1.14 31.63
CA SER A 277 14.91 -1.37 32.89
C SER A 277 14.45 -0.41 34.00
N ASP A 278 13.67 -0.89 34.98
CA ASP A 278 13.66 -0.58 36.43
C ASP A 278 13.99 0.82 37.00
N SER A 279 13.96 1.88 36.19
CA SER A 279 14.19 3.27 36.58
C SER A 279 13.39 4.19 35.65
N ASP A 280 12.78 5.23 36.22
CA ASP A 280 11.76 6.06 35.57
C ASP A 280 12.10 6.49 34.12
N SER A 281 11.26 6.01 33.20
CA SER A 281 10.82 6.67 31.97
C SER A 281 11.89 7.31 31.05
N VAL A 282 12.78 6.47 30.49
CA VAL A 282 13.47 6.83 29.23
C VAL A 282 12.48 6.69 28.05
N PRO A 283 12.16 7.77 27.31
CA PRO A 283 11.27 7.68 26.14
C PRO A 283 11.88 6.83 25.02
N PRO A 284 11.08 6.02 24.29
CA PRO A 284 11.58 5.23 23.18
C PRO A 284 12.20 6.12 22.10
N SER A 285 13.32 5.68 21.53
CA SER A 285 14.05 6.40 20.48
C SER A 285 14.12 5.62 19.18
N VAL A 286 14.02 6.35 18.07
CA VAL A 286 14.04 5.83 16.71
C VAL A 286 15.26 6.41 16.00
N MET A 287 16.10 5.55 15.42
CA MET A 287 17.31 5.95 14.68
C MET A 287 17.08 5.82 13.17
N LEU A 288 17.51 6.84 12.42
CA LEU A 288 17.49 6.86 10.96
C LEU A 288 18.83 6.41 10.36
N GLU A 289 18.79 5.96 9.10
CA GLU A 289 19.98 5.54 8.33
C GLU A 289 21.02 6.66 8.16
N ASN A 290 20.59 7.94 8.20
CA ASN A 290 21.47 9.11 8.14
C ASN A 290 22.12 9.48 9.50
N GLY A 291 21.78 8.76 10.58
CA GLY A 291 22.26 9.04 11.94
C GLY A 291 21.42 10.05 12.74
N ASP A 292 20.32 10.58 12.19
CA ASP A 292 19.35 11.35 12.96
C ASP A 292 18.63 10.46 13.99
N VAL A 293 18.33 11.03 15.15
CA VAL A 293 17.59 10.35 16.23
C VAL A 293 16.32 11.13 16.55
N PHE A 294 15.21 10.42 16.64
CA PHE A 294 13.93 10.93 17.10
C PHE A 294 13.58 10.30 18.45
N ARG A 295 12.89 11.04 19.32
CA ARG A 295 12.38 10.57 20.62
C ARG A 295 10.88 10.79 20.70
N SER A 296 10.18 9.82 21.29
CA SER A 296 8.73 9.86 21.43
C SER A 296 8.32 9.91 22.89
N GLU A 297 7.50 10.90 23.26
CA GLU A 297 6.99 11.06 24.63
C GLU A 297 5.90 10.03 24.99
N LEU A 298 5.18 9.51 23.99
CA LEU A 298 4.01 8.63 24.19
C LEU A 298 4.19 7.21 23.62
N GLY A 299 5.02 7.03 22.58
CA GLY A 299 5.26 5.71 21.98
C GLY A 299 5.53 5.70 20.47
N VAL A 300 5.83 4.52 19.92
CA VAL A 300 6.14 4.33 18.49
C VAL A 300 5.10 3.41 17.85
N ILE A 301 4.48 3.86 16.76
CA ILE A 301 3.58 3.06 15.93
C ILE A 301 4.40 2.51 14.76
N VAL A 302 4.60 1.20 14.73
CA VAL A 302 5.33 0.51 13.65
C VAL A 302 4.32 0.07 12.58
N ALA A 303 4.25 0.81 11.48
CA ALA A 303 3.29 0.63 10.38
C ALA A 303 3.96 0.19 9.06
N VAL A 304 5.06 -0.56 9.17
CA VAL A 304 5.82 -1.14 8.04
C VAL A 304 5.37 -2.57 7.73
N GLU A 305 5.86 -3.13 6.62
CA GLU A 305 5.74 -4.58 6.34
C GLU A 305 6.53 -5.41 7.36
N GLU A 306 6.03 -6.59 7.74
CA GLU A 306 6.65 -7.43 8.78
C GLU A 306 8.13 -7.75 8.57
N PRO A 307 8.66 -7.97 7.34
CA PRO A 307 10.09 -8.25 7.21
C PRO A 307 10.99 -7.04 7.49
N GLN A 308 10.41 -5.84 7.61
CA GLN A 308 11.08 -4.68 8.22
C GLN A 308 10.73 -4.58 9.72
N ALA A 309 9.48 -4.83 10.13
CA ALA A 309 9.11 -4.85 11.55
C ALA A 309 9.98 -5.84 12.35
N ALA A 310 10.26 -7.02 11.81
CA ALA A 310 11.14 -8.05 12.37
C ALA A 310 12.61 -7.66 12.50
N LYS A 311 13.05 -6.59 11.81
CA LYS A 311 14.38 -5.99 11.96
C LYS A 311 14.38 -4.84 12.96
N LEU A 312 13.22 -4.21 13.17
CA LEU A 312 13.02 -3.05 14.03
C LEU A 312 12.50 -3.41 15.43
N LEU A 313 11.94 -4.60 15.60
CA LEU A 313 11.31 -5.11 16.82
C LEU A 313 11.98 -6.41 17.28
N PRO A 314 11.89 -6.76 18.57
CA PRO A 314 12.30 -8.07 19.07
C PRO A 314 11.63 -9.24 18.34
N SER A 315 12.37 -10.34 18.18
CA SER A 315 11.98 -11.50 17.36
C SER A 315 10.72 -12.25 17.82
N GLU A 316 10.24 -12.00 19.03
CA GLU A 316 9.06 -12.65 19.62
C GLU A 316 7.72 -12.11 19.07
N LEU A 317 7.75 -10.99 18.34
CA LEU A 317 6.57 -10.28 17.84
C LEU A 317 6.25 -10.57 16.35
N VAL A 318 6.87 -11.59 15.76
CA VAL A 318 7.00 -11.75 14.30
C VAL A 318 6.28 -13.01 13.79
N SER A 319 5.58 -12.91 12.65
CA SER A 319 4.85 -14.03 12.02
C SER A 319 5.19 -14.20 10.52
N LYS A 320 4.81 -15.33 9.91
CA LYS A 320 5.16 -15.77 8.52
C LYS A 320 4.91 -14.69 7.44
N HIS A 321 5.55 -14.77 6.25
CA HIS A 321 5.53 -13.66 5.25
C HIS A 321 5.47 -14.01 3.72
N GLN A 322 4.95 -13.16 2.73
CA GLN A 322 4.28 -13.21 1.33
C GLN A 322 4.82 -12.14 0.37
N THR A 323 5.11 -12.47 -0.89
CA THR A 323 5.16 -11.47 -1.99
C THR A 323 4.38 -11.91 -3.22
N ALA A 324 4.15 -10.92 -4.08
CA ALA A 324 3.90 -11.07 -5.50
C ALA A 324 4.98 -10.31 -6.29
N ILE A 325 5.39 -10.89 -7.42
CA ILE A 325 6.26 -10.22 -8.40
C ILE A 325 5.40 -9.33 -9.30
N LYS A 326 5.87 -8.12 -9.62
CA LYS A 326 5.18 -7.16 -10.50
C LYS A 326 5.80 -7.20 -11.90
N LEU A 327 4.96 -7.43 -12.92
CA LEU A 327 5.36 -7.45 -14.32
C LEU A 327 4.39 -6.59 -15.14
N TYR A 328 4.87 -5.46 -15.66
CA TYR A 328 4.09 -4.61 -16.57
C TYR A 328 4.33 -5.04 -18.02
N LEU A 329 3.27 -5.43 -18.73
CA LEU A 329 3.35 -5.90 -20.12
C LEU A 329 2.53 -4.99 -21.03
N LYS A 330 3.20 -4.33 -21.99
CA LYS A 330 2.56 -3.50 -23.03
C LYS A 330 2.27 -4.35 -24.27
N ALA A 331 0.99 -4.54 -24.60
CA ALA A 331 0.57 -5.20 -25.84
C ALA A 331 0.40 -4.17 -26.96
N THR A 332 0.84 -4.51 -28.18
CA THR A 332 0.76 -3.64 -29.37
C THR A 332 -0.34 -4.02 -30.37
N GLN A 333 -1.12 -5.08 -30.10
CA GLN A 333 -2.22 -5.55 -30.95
C GLN A 333 -3.38 -6.16 -30.12
N ASN A 334 -4.59 -6.15 -30.69
CA ASN A 334 -5.86 -6.49 -30.01
C ASN A 334 -6.11 -7.97 -29.68
N ASN A 335 -5.20 -8.91 -29.99
CA ASN A 335 -5.36 -10.33 -29.61
C ASN A 335 -4.91 -10.57 -28.14
N MET A 336 -5.72 -10.04 -27.22
CA MET A 336 -5.25 -9.44 -25.95
C MET A 336 -5.45 -10.30 -24.68
N PHE A 337 -5.34 -11.63 -24.71
CA PHE A 337 -5.32 -12.42 -23.45
C PHE A 337 -4.44 -13.68 -23.54
N PHE A 338 -4.71 -14.56 -24.50
CA PHE A 338 -3.98 -15.83 -24.64
C PHE A 338 -2.51 -15.65 -25.04
N ALA A 339 -2.18 -14.63 -25.83
CA ALA A 339 -0.79 -14.34 -26.19
C ALA A 339 0.04 -13.89 -24.96
N THR A 340 -0.57 -13.10 -24.08
CA THR A 340 0.06 -12.64 -22.83
C THR A 340 0.26 -13.79 -21.85
N LEU A 341 -0.78 -14.60 -21.61
CA LEU A 341 -0.68 -15.78 -20.74
C LEU A 341 0.36 -16.80 -21.24
N ARG A 342 0.37 -17.14 -22.54
CA ARG A 342 1.40 -18.02 -23.11
C ARG A 342 2.81 -17.43 -23.03
N ARG A 343 2.96 -16.10 -23.10
CA ARG A 343 4.27 -15.45 -22.91
C ARG A 343 4.73 -15.45 -21.46
N ILE A 344 3.83 -15.29 -20.49
CA ILE A 344 4.14 -15.44 -19.06
C ILE A 344 4.58 -16.87 -18.77
N ASP A 345 3.82 -17.86 -19.23
CA ASP A 345 4.12 -19.30 -19.08
C ASP A 345 5.48 -19.66 -19.73
N LYS A 346 5.76 -19.11 -20.91
CA LYS A 346 7.05 -19.30 -21.61
C LYS A 346 8.21 -18.53 -20.98
N ALA A 347 7.99 -17.36 -20.37
CA ALA A 347 9.02 -16.62 -19.64
C ALA A 347 9.40 -17.33 -18.33
N LEU A 348 8.42 -17.91 -17.64
CA LEU A 348 8.64 -18.77 -16.47
C LEU A 348 9.30 -20.11 -16.84
N GLY A 349 9.05 -20.63 -18.05
CA GLY A 349 9.62 -21.88 -18.56
C GLY A 349 10.94 -21.78 -19.34
N VAL A 350 11.54 -20.58 -19.46
CA VAL A 350 12.90 -20.37 -20.03
C VAL A 350 13.97 -20.29 -18.92
N VAL A 351 13.56 -20.15 -17.66
CA VAL A 351 14.44 -20.42 -16.50
C VAL A 351 14.59 -21.94 -16.39
N ASP A 352 15.83 -22.40 -16.43
CA ASP A 352 16.18 -23.80 -16.74
C ASP A 352 15.70 -24.83 -15.70
N ARG A 353 15.50 -26.08 -16.13
CA ARG A 353 14.65 -27.09 -15.47
C ARG A 353 15.37 -28.11 -14.58
N ASP A 354 16.70 -28.14 -14.56
CA ASP A 354 17.48 -29.29 -14.09
C ASP A 354 18.33 -29.07 -12.81
N SER A 355 17.90 -28.18 -11.90
CA SER A 355 18.46 -28.15 -10.51
C SER A 355 17.40 -28.04 -9.40
N THR A 356 16.12 -28.16 -9.73
CA THR A 356 15.01 -27.76 -8.86
C THR A 356 14.15 -28.92 -8.35
N ALA A 357 14.78 -30.00 -7.84
CA ALA A 357 14.05 -31.07 -7.15
C ALA A 357 13.81 -30.78 -5.65
N GLU A 358 14.70 -30.02 -4.99
CA GLU A 358 14.49 -29.50 -3.62
C GLU A 358 14.23 -27.99 -3.59
N SER A 359 14.83 -27.20 -4.49
CA SER A 359 14.64 -25.74 -4.51
C SER A 359 13.25 -25.28 -4.97
N PHE A 360 12.45 -26.14 -5.63
CA PHE A 360 11.06 -25.79 -6.02
C PHE A 360 10.02 -26.02 -4.92
N ARG A 361 10.43 -26.56 -3.75
CA ARG A 361 9.61 -26.55 -2.54
C ARG A 361 9.61 -25.21 -1.79
N LEU A 362 10.37 -24.21 -2.27
CA LEU A 362 10.55 -22.91 -1.61
C LEU A 362 10.09 -21.69 -2.45
N ALA A 363 9.36 -21.90 -3.55
CA ALA A 363 8.81 -20.81 -4.36
C ALA A 363 7.35 -20.42 -4.00
N VAL A 364 6.71 -21.16 -3.08
CA VAL A 364 5.27 -21.03 -2.77
C VAL A 364 5.04 -21.18 -1.26
N GLN A 365 5.47 -20.19 -0.47
CA GLN A 365 5.02 -20.01 0.91
C GLN A 365 5.14 -18.54 1.27
N TRP A 366 4.01 -17.91 1.53
CA TRP A 366 3.92 -16.45 1.46
C TRP A 366 2.72 -15.94 2.41
N THR A 367 2.85 -14.89 3.28
CA THR A 367 1.93 -13.98 4.11
C THR A 367 2.16 -12.36 4.31
N HIS A 368 3.37 -11.69 4.27
CA HIS A 368 3.83 -10.24 4.14
C HIS A 368 5.17 -9.92 3.31
N PHE A 369 5.47 -8.72 2.78
CA PHE A 369 6.34 -8.47 1.56
C PHE A 369 7.80 -7.94 1.75
N ILE A 370 8.66 -8.01 0.69
CA ILE A 370 9.96 -7.27 0.49
C ILE A 370 10.15 -6.90 -1.01
N SER A 371 10.85 -5.80 -1.32
CA SER A 371 11.55 -5.55 -2.59
C SER A 371 12.99 -5.04 -2.36
N THR A 372 13.97 -5.53 -3.12
CA THR A 372 15.28 -4.88 -3.32
C THR A 372 15.38 -4.32 -4.74
N THR A 373 16.17 -3.27 -4.91
CA THR A 373 16.43 -2.63 -6.22
C THR A 373 17.93 -2.67 -6.51
N GLU A 374 18.33 -3.44 -7.53
CA GLU A 374 19.57 -3.20 -8.26
C GLU A 374 19.24 -2.93 -9.74
N PRO A 375 19.93 -1.97 -10.39
CA PRO A 375 19.72 -1.69 -11.80
C PRO A 375 20.47 -2.73 -12.66
N ILE A 376 19.73 -3.64 -13.30
CA ILE A 376 20.29 -4.48 -14.35
C ILE A 376 20.32 -3.69 -15.66
N ASP A 377 21.50 -3.20 -16.01
CA ASP A 377 21.78 -2.53 -17.27
C ASP A 377 21.87 -3.57 -18.39
N LEU A 378 20.84 -3.63 -19.26
CA LEU A 378 20.83 -4.54 -20.41
C LEU A 378 21.26 -3.81 -21.69
N MET A 379 22.58 -3.81 -21.90
CA MET A 379 23.19 -3.33 -23.12
C MET A 379 22.73 -4.09 -24.39
N ARG A 380 22.83 -3.37 -25.50
CA ARG A 380 22.67 -3.83 -26.88
C ARG A 380 23.39 -5.15 -27.21
N SER A 381 22.67 -6.05 -27.89
CA SER A 381 23.08 -6.63 -29.17
C SER A 381 21.80 -7.14 -29.89
N GLY A 382 21.71 -7.20 -31.22
CA GLY A 382 22.69 -6.86 -32.23
C GLY A 382 22.73 -7.95 -33.32
N VAL A 383 22.05 -7.67 -34.44
CA VAL A 383 21.74 -8.51 -35.62
C VAL A 383 20.33 -9.11 -35.59
#